data_AF-A0A819LXV1-F1
#
_entry.id   AF-A0A819LXV1-F1
#
_cell.length_a   1.000
_cell.length_b   1.000
_cell.length_c   1.000
_cell.angle_alpha   90.00
_cell.angle_beta   90.00
_cell.angle_gamma   90.00
#
_symmetry.space_group_name_H-M   'P 1'
#
loop_
_entity.id
_entity.type
_entity.pdbx_description
1 polymer ?
#
loop_
_entity_poly.entity_id
_entity_poly.type
_entity_poly.pdbx_seq_one_letter_code
_entity_poly.pdbx_strand_id
1 'polypeptide(L)'
;MDSILIAQPVNQGDNVIVLGASFRSGIGGEVINNLNKETITNSYLSTAAIINDQSLKDITSLNILIIDKPTTHENIDNSTNKTLASSVVVVTVQPSGSTSTSRNISLYFQILPDYQPTIEADYFCSFYDTINSIWNESLCTKPQYNQIFNRYECSCSHFTSFALVWLPKIPLTRYLNAQDIASLIFQSISILCFIVIIIHGLIIRICKPSVSIPARDLLPLISCAVTMILFIFYIALAMTVYTKTSSENQTSCFLSSSVLMFFTYFFLIFMFCVKTSIGYFNYLRFVYLFPPPSYRRLFIMLVISFFISITWVAFAAGFNSNSSFQITQLYPYKLCWFTRRVIYYFLTIPVGLFLLINIFIFIRVSQRIINHVLNATSRHQTYERMKRCVLILLLSCATQGIGWLFGPFLTFANEDTANVLGWFFIIFNGLEGLWMILLYIIIRSQRMDEQKRVVAARELTKSKESKSTSLTHKKSFEEDNEQEDRSITRDTEVKYRNTQKETSRSSDDLRDNSIRNSHVEDNTFTSYC
;
A
#
# COMPACT_ATOMS: atom_id res chain seq x y z
N MET A 1 15.54 -45.27 -21.25
CA MET A 1 16.47 -44.12 -21.14
C MET A 1 17.36 -44.26 -22.35
N ASP A 2 17.06 -43.51 -23.40
CA ASP A 2 17.77 -43.63 -24.66
C ASP A 2 18.84 -42.54 -24.69
N SER A 3 19.83 -42.66 -23.80
CA SER A 3 21.02 -41.82 -23.84
C SER A 3 22.08 -42.49 -24.69
N ILE A 4 22.80 -41.71 -25.48
CA ILE A 4 23.94 -42.21 -26.25
C ILE A 4 25.23 -41.56 -25.75
N LEU A 5 26.21 -42.39 -25.44
CA LEU A 5 27.59 -41.99 -25.21
C LEU A 5 28.43 -42.41 -26.42
N ILE A 6 29.01 -41.43 -27.11
CA ILE A 6 30.03 -41.66 -28.13
C ILE A 6 31.36 -41.26 -27.51
N ALA A 7 32.29 -42.22 -27.44
CA ALA A 7 33.66 -42.01 -27.02
C ALA A 7 34.58 -42.61 -28.10
N GLN A 8 35.13 -41.77 -28.96
CA GLN A 8 35.92 -42.21 -30.11
C GLN A 8 37.18 -41.36 -30.30
N PRO A 9 38.27 -41.95 -30.83
CA PRO A 9 39.42 -41.17 -31.26
C PRO A 9 39.01 -40.27 -32.43
N VAL A 10 39.53 -39.05 -32.46
CA VAL A 10 39.21 -38.05 -33.49
C VAL A 10 39.62 -38.55 -34.87
N ASN A 11 40.74 -39.27 -34.96
CA ASN A 11 41.24 -39.90 -36.17
C ASN A 11 41.15 -41.42 -36.04
N GLN A 12 40.41 -42.07 -36.93
CA GLN A 12 40.19 -43.52 -36.91
C GLN A 12 41.06 -44.30 -37.91
N GLY A 13 41.96 -43.63 -38.63
CA GLY A 13 42.61 -44.21 -39.81
C GLY A 13 41.69 -44.11 -41.03
N ASP A 14 42.26 -44.26 -42.24
CA ASP A 14 41.56 -44.19 -43.54
C ASP A 14 40.81 -42.86 -43.84
N ASN A 15 41.43 -41.71 -43.57
CA ASN A 15 40.87 -40.37 -43.86
C ASN A 15 39.53 -40.04 -43.15
N VAL A 16 39.09 -40.84 -42.18
CA VAL A 16 37.87 -40.59 -41.42
C VAL A 16 38.18 -39.78 -40.18
N ILE A 17 37.57 -38.59 -40.09
CA ILE A 17 37.65 -37.70 -38.93
C ILE A 17 36.29 -37.68 -38.24
N VAL A 18 36.26 -38.05 -36.96
CA VAL A 18 35.06 -37.96 -36.13
C VAL A 18 34.82 -36.51 -35.74
N LEU A 19 33.69 -35.97 -36.16
CA LEU A 19 33.30 -34.57 -35.97
C LEU A 19 32.27 -34.40 -34.86
N GLY A 20 31.50 -35.44 -34.54
CA GLY A 20 30.49 -35.33 -33.52
C GLY A 20 29.51 -36.48 -33.43
N ALA A 21 28.31 -36.17 -32.94
CA ALA A 21 27.26 -37.14 -32.66
C ALA A 21 25.89 -36.58 -33.04
N SER A 22 25.02 -37.45 -33.54
CA SER A 22 23.60 -37.17 -33.71
C SER A 22 22.76 -38.20 -32.96
N PHE A 23 21.54 -37.80 -32.62
CA PHE A 23 20.56 -38.62 -31.95
C PHE A 23 19.17 -38.39 -32.53
N ARG A 24 18.45 -39.49 -32.75
CA ARG A 24 17.03 -39.51 -33.13
C ARG A 24 16.26 -40.28 -32.08
N SER A 25 15.33 -39.59 -31.42
CA SER A 25 14.51 -40.19 -30.36
C SER A 25 13.75 -41.41 -30.91
N GLY A 26 13.82 -42.54 -30.20
CA GLY A 26 13.22 -43.82 -30.58
C GLY A 26 13.97 -44.63 -31.66
N ILE A 27 15.03 -44.10 -32.28
CA ILE A 27 15.85 -44.82 -33.27
C ILE A 27 17.24 -45.12 -32.71
N GLY A 28 17.83 -44.18 -31.97
CA GLY A 28 19.19 -44.27 -31.44
C GLY A 28 20.07 -43.14 -31.95
N GLY A 29 21.38 -43.23 -31.66
CA GLY A 29 22.34 -42.23 -32.12
C GLY A 29 23.39 -42.78 -33.07
N GLU A 30 23.99 -41.86 -33.82
CA GLU A 30 24.97 -42.14 -34.87
C GLU A 30 26.16 -41.18 -34.74
N VAL A 31 27.36 -41.67 -35.06
CA VAL A 31 28.58 -40.87 -35.11
C VAL A 31 28.61 -40.04 -36.39
N ILE A 32 28.95 -38.76 -36.24
CA ILE A 32 29.14 -37.83 -37.37
C ILE A 32 30.62 -37.77 -37.69
N ASN A 33 30.97 -38.05 -38.94
CA ASN A 33 32.32 -37.91 -39.50
C ASN A 33 32.30 -37.00 -40.73
N ASN A 34 33.49 -36.70 -41.26
CA ASN A 34 33.65 -35.88 -42.46
C ASN A 34 32.96 -36.44 -43.72
N LEU A 35 32.68 -37.75 -43.80
CA LEU A 35 32.02 -38.38 -44.96
C LEU A 35 30.48 -38.31 -44.89
N ASN A 36 29.89 -38.39 -43.69
CA ASN A 36 28.43 -38.42 -43.51
C ASN A 36 27.84 -37.10 -42.97
N LYS A 37 28.68 -36.10 -42.64
CA LYS A 37 28.27 -34.79 -42.09
C LYS A 37 27.11 -34.16 -42.85
N GLU A 38 27.25 -33.99 -44.17
CA GLU A 38 26.23 -33.30 -44.99
C GLU A 38 24.90 -34.07 -45.02
N THR A 39 24.97 -35.40 -45.13
CA THR A 39 23.80 -36.27 -45.10
C THR A 39 23.06 -36.17 -43.77
N ILE A 40 23.79 -36.17 -42.65
CA ILE A 40 23.19 -36.08 -41.32
C ILE A 40 22.62 -34.68 -41.08
N THR A 41 23.36 -33.60 -41.42
CA THR A 41 22.87 -32.24 -41.23
C THR A 41 21.60 -31.95 -42.01
N ASN A 42 21.40 -32.58 -43.16
CA ASN A 42 20.21 -32.41 -44.01
C ASN A 42 19.11 -33.45 -43.72
N SER A 43 19.10 -34.03 -42.52
CA SER A 43 18.13 -35.03 -42.11
C SER A 43 17.35 -34.61 -40.86
N TYR A 44 16.19 -35.24 -40.64
CA TYR A 44 15.40 -35.07 -39.42
C TYR A 44 16.14 -35.70 -38.23
N LEU A 45 16.55 -34.88 -37.28
CA LEU A 45 17.28 -35.31 -36.08
C LEU A 45 16.75 -34.59 -34.84
N SER A 46 16.76 -35.29 -33.70
CA SER A 46 16.26 -34.75 -32.44
C SER A 46 17.33 -33.89 -31.77
N THR A 47 18.59 -34.32 -31.81
CA THR A 47 19.71 -33.54 -31.30
C THR A 47 20.99 -33.90 -32.03
N ALA A 48 21.85 -32.93 -32.32
CA ALA A 48 23.18 -33.19 -32.83
C ALA A 48 24.17 -32.14 -32.36
N ALA A 49 25.43 -32.55 -32.25
CA ALA A 49 26.54 -31.67 -31.95
C ALA A 49 27.70 -32.00 -32.89
N ILE A 50 28.19 -30.97 -33.59
CA ILE A 50 29.21 -31.07 -34.62
C ILE A 50 30.31 -30.06 -34.31
N ILE A 51 31.52 -30.54 -34.11
CA ILE A 51 32.70 -29.72 -33.86
C ILE A 51 33.35 -29.39 -35.20
N ASN A 52 33.79 -28.14 -35.35
CA ASN A 52 34.52 -27.71 -36.54
C ASN A 52 35.88 -28.43 -36.63
N ASP A 53 36.24 -28.94 -37.80
CA ASP A 53 37.48 -29.64 -38.12
C ASP A 53 38.73 -28.86 -37.63
N GLN A 54 38.70 -27.52 -37.72
CA GLN A 54 39.80 -26.68 -37.22
C GLN A 54 39.97 -26.75 -35.69
N SER A 55 38.88 -26.96 -34.96
CA SER A 55 38.87 -27.11 -33.49
C SER A 55 39.37 -28.48 -33.02
N LEU A 56 39.53 -29.45 -33.94
CA LEU A 56 39.91 -30.83 -33.64
C LEU A 56 41.42 -31.12 -33.83
N LYS A 57 42.21 -30.17 -34.36
CA LYS A 57 43.63 -30.36 -34.70
C LYS A 57 44.52 -30.78 -33.52
N ASP A 58 44.17 -30.37 -32.30
CA ASP A 58 44.93 -30.64 -31.08
C ASP A 58 44.18 -31.58 -30.12
N ILE A 59 43.23 -32.39 -30.61
CA ILE A 59 42.37 -33.26 -29.78
C ILE A 59 42.60 -34.73 -30.16
N THR A 60 42.90 -35.57 -29.16
CA THR A 60 43.11 -37.02 -29.34
C THR A 60 41.80 -37.79 -29.38
N SER A 61 40.92 -37.52 -28.41
CA SER A 61 39.63 -38.19 -28.28
C SER A 61 38.50 -37.21 -28.05
N LEU A 62 37.36 -37.53 -28.64
CA LEU A 62 36.12 -36.78 -28.53
C LEU A 62 35.07 -37.66 -27.84
N ASN A 63 34.54 -37.14 -26.73
CA ASN A 63 33.49 -37.78 -25.96
C ASN A 63 32.25 -36.88 -25.97
N ILE A 64 31.18 -37.34 -26.61
CA ILE A 64 29.89 -36.65 -26.64
C ILE A 64 28.84 -37.56 -26.02
N LEU A 65 28.18 -37.07 -24.98
CA LEU A 65 27.04 -37.70 -24.35
C LEU A 65 25.79 -36.89 -24.70
N ILE A 66 24.80 -37.53 -25.31
CA ILE A 66 23.48 -36.94 -25.55
C ILE A 66 22.50 -37.63 -24.60
N ILE A 67 21.90 -36.85 -23.71
CA ILE A 67 20.93 -37.30 -22.72
C ILE A 67 19.54 -36.92 -23.22
N ASP A 68 18.80 -37.90 -23.74
CA ASP A 68 17.40 -37.71 -24.09
C ASP A 68 16.51 -37.73 -22.83
N LYS A 69 15.52 -36.82 -22.78
CA LYS A 69 14.61 -36.62 -21.63
C LYS A 69 15.32 -36.54 -20.27
N PRO A 70 16.13 -35.49 -20.02
CA PRO A 70 16.92 -35.36 -18.79
C PRO A 70 16.07 -34.87 -17.61
N THR A 71 15.14 -35.71 -17.13
CA THR A 71 14.20 -35.42 -16.02
C THR A 71 14.91 -35.00 -14.72
N THR A 72 16.11 -35.50 -14.46
CA THR A 72 16.94 -35.11 -13.29
C THR A 72 17.55 -33.72 -13.42
N HIS A 73 17.53 -33.11 -14.60
CA HIS A 73 18.15 -31.80 -14.88
C HIS A 73 17.13 -30.68 -15.16
N GLU A 74 15.84 -30.96 -14.95
CA GLU A 74 14.73 -30.05 -15.26
C GLU A 74 14.69 -28.81 -14.35
N ASN A 75 15.02 -28.97 -13.06
CA ASN A 75 14.90 -27.91 -12.04
C ASN A 75 16.25 -27.35 -11.55
N ILE A 76 17.30 -27.42 -12.36
CA ILE A 76 18.64 -27.07 -11.90
C ILE A 76 18.84 -25.54 -11.79
N ASP A 77 18.10 -24.74 -12.57
CA ASP A 77 18.19 -23.27 -12.52
C ASP A 77 16.92 -22.64 -11.91
N ASN A 78 16.87 -22.57 -10.58
CA ASN A 78 15.80 -21.88 -9.85
C ASN A 78 15.93 -20.35 -9.87
N SER A 79 16.99 -19.80 -10.48
CA SER A 79 17.33 -18.38 -10.37
C SER A 79 16.87 -17.56 -11.56
N THR A 80 16.84 -18.15 -12.77
CA THR A 80 16.53 -17.43 -14.01
C THR A 80 15.14 -17.72 -14.58
N ASN A 81 14.33 -18.57 -13.92
CA ASN A 81 13.01 -19.05 -14.40
C ASN A 81 13.03 -19.67 -15.81
N LYS A 82 14.21 -20.05 -16.32
CA LYS A 82 14.34 -20.75 -17.61
C LYS A 82 14.02 -22.22 -17.43
N THR A 83 13.33 -22.78 -18.41
CA THR A 83 12.97 -24.20 -18.42
C THR A 83 13.66 -24.89 -19.59
N LEU A 84 14.01 -26.17 -19.43
CA LEU A 84 14.62 -26.95 -20.50
C LEU A 84 13.63 -27.23 -21.63
N ALA A 85 14.08 -27.16 -22.89
CA ALA A 85 13.26 -27.42 -24.08
C ALA A 85 13.69 -28.66 -24.88
N SER A 86 14.93 -29.13 -24.71
CA SER A 86 15.55 -30.17 -25.55
C SER A 86 16.33 -31.20 -24.73
N SER A 87 16.86 -32.22 -25.43
CA SER A 87 17.91 -33.10 -24.91
C SER A 87 19.16 -32.29 -24.53
N VAL A 88 19.94 -32.80 -23.57
CA VAL A 88 21.18 -32.18 -23.11
C VAL A 88 22.37 -32.83 -23.80
N VAL A 89 23.29 -32.00 -24.32
CA VAL A 89 24.53 -32.47 -24.94
C VAL A 89 25.71 -32.11 -24.07
N VAL A 90 26.46 -33.12 -23.62
CA VAL A 90 27.69 -32.94 -22.85
C VAL A 90 28.87 -33.27 -23.74
N VAL A 91 29.80 -32.32 -23.89
CA VAL A 91 30.98 -32.47 -24.73
C VAL A 91 32.22 -32.39 -23.87
N THR A 92 33.03 -33.45 -23.94
CA THR A 92 34.33 -33.51 -23.29
C THR A 92 35.39 -33.95 -24.29
N VAL A 93 36.58 -33.35 -24.19
CA VAL A 93 37.67 -33.56 -25.14
C VAL A 93 38.96 -33.84 -24.40
N GLN A 94 39.80 -34.71 -24.95
CA GLN A 94 41.14 -34.97 -24.43
C GLN A 94 42.19 -34.26 -25.29
N PRO A 95 42.86 -33.22 -24.77
CA PRO A 95 43.82 -32.44 -25.55
C PRO A 95 45.14 -33.21 -25.76
N SER A 96 45.76 -33.02 -26.93
CA SER A 96 47.10 -33.51 -27.29
C SER A 96 48.24 -32.56 -26.86
N GLY A 97 47.92 -31.35 -26.37
CA GLY A 97 48.90 -30.31 -26.01
C GLY A 97 48.26 -29.05 -25.40
N SER A 98 49.06 -28.02 -25.10
CA SER A 98 48.65 -26.82 -24.33
C SER A 98 48.29 -25.58 -25.16
N THR A 99 48.06 -25.71 -26.47
CA THR A 99 47.72 -24.58 -27.34
C THR A 99 46.21 -24.28 -27.33
N SER A 100 45.86 -23.02 -27.08
CA SER A 100 44.49 -22.52 -27.10
C SER A 100 44.01 -22.35 -28.54
N THR A 101 43.49 -23.43 -29.13
CA THR A 101 42.81 -23.37 -30.43
C THR A 101 41.37 -22.84 -30.30
N SER A 102 40.88 -22.23 -31.38
CA SER A 102 39.48 -21.83 -31.53
C SER A 102 38.58 -23.05 -31.35
N ARG A 103 37.72 -23.04 -30.33
CA ARG A 103 36.73 -24.08 -30.07
C ARG A 103 35.42 -23.60 -30.65
N ASN A 104 34.89 -24.27 -31.65
CA ASN A 104 33.59 -23.93 -32.23
C ASN A 104 32.77 -25.19 -32.43
N ILE A 105 31.57 -25.20 -31.86
CA ILE A 105 30.62 -26.30 -31.95
C ILE A 105 29.30 -25.80 -32.49
N SER A 106 28.77 -26.49 -33.49
CA SER A 106 27.43 -26.32 -34.01
C SER A 106 26.49 -27.30 -33.33
N LEU A 107 25.38 -26.79 -32.83
CA LEU A 107 24.39 -27.52 -32.04
C LEU A 107 23.03 -27.45 -32.73
N TYR A 108 22.34 -28.58 -32.72
CA TYR A 108 21.03 -28.75 -33.32
C TYR A 108 20.08 -29.34 -32.28
N PHE A 109 18.95 -28.70 -32.04
CA PHE A 109 18.00 -29.09 -31.00
C PHE A 109 16.57 -29.08 -31.53
N GLN A 110 15.89 -30.22 -31.46
CA GLN A 110 14.45 -30.30 -31.62
C GLN A 110 13.78 -30.09 -30.26
N ILE A 111 12.65 -29.39 -30.24
CA ILE A 111 11.84 -29.26 -29.04
C ILE A 111 11.23 -30.63 -28.72
N LEU A 112 11.44 -31.09 -27.49
CA LEU A 112 10.81 -32.32 -27.02
C LEU A 112 9.32 -32.06 -26.74
N PRO A 113 8.38 -32.91 -27.18
CA PRO A 113 6.94 -32.68 -27.01
C PRO A 113 6.52 -32.46 -25.57
N ASP A 114 7.13 -33.18 -24.62
CA ASP A 114 6.87 -33.08 -23.18
C ASP A 114 7.29 -31.72 -22.59
N TYR A 115 8.19 -31.01 -23.27
CA TYR A 115 8.78 -29.73 -22.86
C TYR A 115 8.31 -28.56 -23.72
N GLN A 116 7.34 -28.79 -24.61
CA GLN A 116 6.81 -27.75 -25.47
C GLN A 116 5.96 -26.77 -24.63
N PRO A 117 6.28 -25.47 -24.63
CA PRO A 117 5.55 -24.51 -23.81
C PRO A 117 4.11 -24.33 -24.31
N THR A 118 3.17 -24.22 -23.37
CA THR A 118 1.76 -23.91 -23.66
C THR A 118 1.52 -22.44 -24.02
N ILE A 119 2.53 -21.59 -23.79
CA ILE A 119 2.54 -20.16 -24.03
C ILE A 119 3.67 -19.79 -25.01
N GLU A 120 3.58 -18.60 -25.62
CA GLU A 120 4.67 -18.13 -26.46
C GLU A 120 5.97 -18.07 -25.65
N ALA A 121 7.09 -18.43 -26.27
CA ALA A 121 8.37 -18.56 -25.58
C ALA A 121 9.52 -18.05 -26.44
N ASP A 122 10.51 -17.48 -25.77
CA ASP A 122 11.82 -17.20 -26.36
C ASP A 122 12.76 -18.35 -26.05
N TYR A 123 13.45 -18.82 -27.09
CA TYR A 123 14.40 -19.94 -27.00
C TYR A 123 15.83 -19.41 -26.99
N PHE A 124 16.67 -20.05 -26.18
CA PHE A 124 18.07 -19.73 -26.01
C PHE A 124 18.89 -21.00 -26.08
N CYS A 125 20.01 -20.93 -26.80
CA CYS A 125 21.05 -21.94 -26.66
C CYS A 125 21.94 -21.53 -25.50
N SER A 126 21.95 -22.37 -24.48
CA SER A 126 22.64 -22.06 -23.23
C SER A 126 23.56 -23.21 -22.85
N PHE A 127 24.66 -22.87 -22.19
CA PHE A 127 25.52 -23.82 -21.54
C PHE A 127 25.31 -23.81 -20.04
N TYR A 128 25.57 -24.94 -19.41
CA TYR A 128 25.45 -25.07 -17.97
C TYR A 128 26.72 -24.58 -17.28
N ASP A 129 26.62 -23.49 -16.53
CA ASP A 129 27.70 -22.96 -15.70
C ASP A 129 27.67 -23.66 -14.33
N THR A 130 28.62 -24.57 -14.11
CA THR A 130 28.72 -25.35 -12.87
C THR A 130 29.12 -24.50 -11.65
N ILE A 131 29.73 -23.33 -11.84
CA ILE A 131 30.16 -22.46 -10.73
C ILE A 131 28.94 -21.75 -10.15
N ASN A 132 28.12 -21.18 -11.03
CA ASN A 132 26.93 -20.42 -10.64
C ASN A 132 25.66 -21.27 -10.58
N SER A 133 25.71 -22.50 -11.08
CA SER A 133 24.57 -23.41 -11.20
C SER A 133 23.41 -22.84 -12.05
N ILE A 134 23.74 -22.12 -13.14
CA ILE A 134 22.77 -21.45 -14.01
C ILE A 134 22.95 -21.82 -15.49
N TRP A 135 21.89 -21.65 -16.28
CA TRP A 135 21.98 -21.69 -17.74
C TRP A 135 22.38 -20.32 -18.30
N ASN A 136 23.52 -20.28 -18.98
CA ASN A 136 24.14 -19.05 -19.47
C ASN A 136 24.29 -19.06 -21.00
N GLU A 137 24.09 -17.91 -21.64
CA GLU A 137 24.17 -17.73 -23.11
C GLU A 137 25.51 -17.16 -23.58
N SER A 138 26.42 -16.86 -22.63
CA SER A 138 27.72 -16.25 -22.94
C SER A 138 28.46 -17.08 -24.00
N LEU A 139 29.00 -16.42 -25.02
CA LEU A 139 29.78 -17.08 -26.08
C LEU A 139 28.99 -18.08 -26.97
N CYS A 140 27.66 -18.08 -26.89
CA CYS A 140 26.77 -18.81 -27.80
C CYS A 140 26.00 -17.84 -28.71
N THR A 141 25.71 -18.26 -29.93
CA THR A 141 24.88 -17.50 -30.88
C THR A 141 23.39 -17.70 -30.59
N LYS A 142 22.57 -16.70 -30.97
CA LYS A 142 21.12 -16.82 -30.86
C LYS A 142 20.62 -17.98 -31.74
N PRO A 143 19.72 -18.83 -31.23
CA PRO A 143 19.24 -19.98 -31.97
C PRO A 143 18.39 -19.54 -33.17
N GLN A 144 18.69 -20.10 -34.34
CA GLN A 144 17.93 -19.90 -35.57
C GLN A 144 16.99 -21.08 -35.79
N TYR A 145 15.71 -20.79 -35.97
CA TYR A 145 14.72 -21.83 -36.21
C TYR A 145 14.70 -22.24 -37.68
N ASN A 146 14.99 -23.52 -37.93
CA ASN A 146 14.93 -24.12 -39.25
C ASN A 146 13.57 -24.80 -39.45
N GLN A 147 12.71 -24.19 -40.27
CA GLN A 147 11.35 -24.67 -40.52
C GLN A 147 11.29 -26.01 -41.24
N ILE A 148 12.30 -26.33 -42.07
CA ILE A 148 12.31 -27.56 -42.90
C ILE A 148 12.49 -28.79 -42.01
N PHE A 149 13.41 -28.69 -41.04
CA PHE A 149 13.76 -29.79 -40.14
C PHE A 149 13.11 -29.68 -38.75
N ASN A 150 12.33 -28.62 -38.51
CA ASN A 150 11.67 -28.33 -37.22
C ASN A 150 12.64 -28.38 -36.03
N ARG A 151 13.75 -27.64 -36.13
CA ARG A 151 14.81 -27.61 -35.10
C ARG A 151 15.45 -26.25 -34.98
N TYR A 152 16.06 -25.99 -33.83
CA TYR A 152 16.89 -24.81 -33.58
C TYR A 152 18.35 -25.11 -33.82
N GLU A 153 19.04 -24.19 -34.48
CA GLU A 153 20.45 -24.29 -34.83
C GLU A 153 21.23 -23.13 -34.20
N CYS A 154 22.33 -23.43 -33.54
CA CYS A 154 23.17 -22.43 -32.89
C CYS A 154 24.63 -22.88 -32.83
N SER A 155 25.51 -21.97 -32.44
CA SER A 155 26.94 -22.24 -32.33
C SER A 155 27.54 -21.62 -31.06
N CYS A 156 28.40 -22.36 -30.37
CA CYS A 156 29.08 -21.88 -29.17
C CYS A 156 30.60 -21.98 -29.33
N SER A 157 31.34 -21.04 -28.71
CA SER A 157 32.81 -20.99 -28.83
C SER A 157 33.59 -21.72 -27.72
N HIS A 158 32.98 -22.74 -27.10
CA HIS A 158 33.56 -23.52 -26.01
C HIS A 158 32.98 -24.94 -26.01
N PHE A 159 33.51 -25.82 -25.14
CA PHE A 159 33.01 -27.19 -24.95
C PHE A 159 32.63 -27.38 -23.48
N THR A 160 31.36 -27.59 -23.22
CA THR A 160 30.78 -27.77 -21.87
C THR A 160 29.54 -28.67 -22.00
N SER A 161 28.46 -28.36 -21.28
CA SER A 161 27.16 -29.01 -21.42
C SER A 161 26.17 -27.99 -21.98
N PHE A 162 25.46 -28.35 -23.04
CA PHE A 162 24.58 -27.48 -23.79
C PHE A 162 23.15 -27.99 -23.78
N ALA A 163 22.20 -27.06 -23.82
CA ALA A 163 20.82 -27.36 -24.10
C ALA A 163 20.10 -26.16 -24.74
N LEU A 164 18.97 -26.44 -25.37
CA LEU A 164 17.98 -25.42 -25.67
C LEU A 164 17.13 -25.22 -24.40
N VAL A 165 17.10 -23.99 -23.93
CA VAL A 165 16.21 -23.57 -22.84
C VAL A 165 15.21 -22.55 -23.38
N TRP A 166 14.05 -22.49 -22.75
CA TRP A 166 13.02 -21.52 -23.09
C TRP A 166 12.66 -20.68 -21.88
N LEU A 167 12.32 -19.43 -22.16
CA LEU A 167 11.74 -18.51 -21.20
C LEU A 167 10.34 -18.15 -21.70
N PRO A 168 9.31 -18.19 -20.85
CA PRO A 168 7.98 -17.73 -21.24
C PRO A 168 8.06 -16.29 -21.73
N LYS A 169 7.64 -16.05 -22.98
CA LYS A 169 7.21 -14.73 -23.39
C LYS A 169 5.90 -14.50 -22.67
N ILE A 170 5.99 -13.78 -21.56
CA ILE A 170 4.81 -13.24 -20.91
C ILE A 170 4.47 -11.99 -21.74
N PRO A 171 3.44 -12.00 -22.61
CA PRO A 171 3.01 -10.77 -23.24
C PRO A 171 2.52 -9.85 -22.12
N LEU A 172 3.33 -8.88 -21.72
CA LEU A 172 2.93 -7.87 -20.76
C LEU A 172 2.02 -6.90 -21.49
N THR A 173 0.73 -7.24 -21.52
CA THR A 173 -0.26 -6.49 -22.26
C THR A 173 -0.30 -5.03 -21.83
N ARG A 174 -0.38 -4.12 -22.79
CA ARG A 174 -0.71 -2.68 -22.63
C ARG A 174 -2.07 -2.40 -21.96
N TYR A 175 -2.75 -3.43 -21.48
CA TYR A 175 -4.05 -3.35 -20.83
C TYR A 175 -3.88 -3.27 -19.31
N LEU A 176 -4.49 -2.25 -18.71
CA LEU A 176 -4.61 -2.14 -17.25
C LEU A 176 -5.42 -3.34 -16.73
N ASN A 177 -4.93 -3.97 -15.66
CA ASN A 177 -5.70 -5.05 -15.03
C ASN A 177 -6.98 -4.49 -14.40
N ALA A 178 -7.97 -5.35 -14.18
CA ALA A 178 -9.23 -4.94 -13.53
C ALA A 178 -9.00 -4.24 -12.17
N GLN A 179 -7.98 -4.66 -11.43
CA GLN A 179 -7.54 -4.03 -10.18
C GLN A 179 -7.00 -2.61 -10.37
N ASP A 180 -6.18 -2.39 -11.40
CA ASP A 180 -5.60 -1.06 -11.69
C ASP A 180 -6.71 -0.08 -12.08
N ILE A 181 -7.65 -0.53 -12.93
CA ILE A 181 -8.82 0.26 -13.34
C ILE A 181 -9.71 0.58 -12.12
N ALA A 182 -10.02 -0.42 -11.29
CA ALA A 182 -10.82 -0.23 -10.11
C ALA A 182 -10.17 0.74 -9.11
N SER A 183 -8.84 0.63 -8.92
CA SER A 183 -8.06 1.55 -8.07
C SER A 183 -8.22 3.00 -8.53
N LEU A 184 -8.06 3.28 -9.82
CA LEU A 184 -8.23 4.62 -10.39
C LEU A 184 -9.66 5.15 -10.20
N ILE A 185 -10.67 4.33 -10.47
CA ILE A 185 -12.08 4.73 -10.34
C ILE A 185 -12.43 5.02 -8.88
N PHE A 186 -12.09 4.12 -7.96
CA PHE A 186 -12.42 4.28 -6.54
C PHE A 186 -11.72 5.50 -5.93
N GLN A 187 -10.43 5.70 -6.23
CA GLN A 187 -9.71 6.89 -5.79
C GLN A 187 -10.33 8.19 -6.34
N SER A 188 -10.79 8.18 -7.60
CA SER A 188 -11.48 9.34 -8.19
C SER A 188 -12.79 9.65 -7.46
N ILE A 189 -13.58 8.63 -7.13
CA ILE A 189 -14.81 8.78 -6.32
C ILE A 189 -14.45 9.35 -4.94
N SER A 190 -13.40 8.82 -4.30
CA SER A 190 -12.93 9.32 -3.00
C SER A 190 -12.51 10.79 -3.04
N ILE A 191 -11.83 11.23 -4.09
CA ILE A 191 -11.47 12.65 -4.28
C ILE A 191 -12.73 13.52 -4.32
N LEU A 192 -13.76 13.13 -5.06
CA LEU A 192 -15.04 13.86 -5.10
C LEU A 192 -15.69 13.94 -3.71
N CYS A 193 -15.69 12.83 -2.95
CA CYS A 193 -16.19 12.84 -1.57
C CYS A 193 -15.40 13.80 -0.67
N PHE A 194 -14.06 13.82 -0.76
CA PHE A 194 -13.23 14.75 -0.01
C PHE A 194 -13.51 16.21 -0.36
N ILE A 195 -13.68 16.52 -1.65
CA ILE A 195 -14.04 17.87 -2.11
C ILE A 195 -15.36 18.32 -1.49
N VAL A 196 -16.39 17.47 -1.49
CA VAL A 196 -17.68 17.80 -0.87
C VAL A 196 -17.54 18.09 0.63
N ILE A 197 -16.79 17.26 1.37
CA ILE A 197 -16.53 17.48 2.81
C ILE A 197 -15.80 18.81 3.03
N ILE A 198 -14.78 19.10 2.22
CA ILE A 198 -13.97 20.31 2.34
C ILE A 198 -14.80 21.55 2.04
N ILE A 199 -15.53 21.57 0.91
CA ILE A 199 -16.40 22.69 0.52
C ILE A 199 -17.45 22.93 1.60
N HIS A 200 -18.13 21.89 2.07
CA HIS A 200 -19.14 22.04 3.11
C HIS A 200 -18.53 22.56 4.43
N GLY A 201 -17.34 22.07 4.81
CA GLY A 201 -16.61 22.58 5.97
C GLY A 201 -16.23 24.06 5.84
N LEU A 202 -15.81 24.49 4.66
CA LEU A 202 -15.49 25.89 4.35
C LEU A 202 -16.73 26.79 4.34
N ILE A 203 -17.85 26.33 3.77
CA ILE A 203 -19.12 27.07 3.79
C ILE A 203 -19.57 27.33 5.23
N ILE A 204 -19.54 26.31 6.09
CA ILE A 204 -19.88 26.48 7.51
C ILE A 204 -18.97 27.53 8.16
N ARG A 205 -17.67 27.52 7.84
CA ARG A 205 -16.70 28.48 8.37
C ARG A 205 -17.02 29.91 7.94
N ILE A 206 -17.36 30.12 6.68
CA ILE A 206 -17.69 31.45 6.12
C ILE A 206 -19.01 31.96 6.70
N CYS A 207 -20.04 31.12 6.80
CA CYS A 207 -21.36 31.53 7.27
C CYS A 207 -21.45 31.74 8.80
N LYS A 208 -20.54 31.17 9.60
CA LYS A 208 -20.54 31.31 11.06
C LYS A 208 -19.16 31.76 11.61
N PRO A 209 -18.70 32.99 11.28
CA PRO A 209 -17.38 33.48 11.68
C PRO A 209 -17.25 33.75 13.19
N SER A 210 -18.36 33.92 13.90
CA SER A 210 -18.40 34.36 15.31
C SER A 210 -18.15 33.24 16.33
N VAL A 211 -18.09 31.97 15.91
CA VAL A 211 -17.79 30.83 16.79
C VAL A 211 -16.42 30.27 16.42
N SER A 212 -15.40 30.45 17.28
CA SER A 212 -14.09 29.85 17.06
C SER A 212 -14.23 28.34 16.89
N ILE A 213 -13.89 27.81 15.71
CA ILE A 213 -14.08 26.40 15.38
C ILE A 213 -13.15 25.56 16.24
N PRO A 214 -13.63 24.77 17.22
CA PRO A 214 -12.75 23.99 18.07
C PRO A 214 -11.82 23.11 17.20
N ALA A 215 -10.54 23.01 17.56
CA ALA A 215 -9.51 22.33 16.77
C ALA A 215 -9.96 20.94 16.26
N ARG A 216 -10.83 20.26 17.02
CA ARG A 216 -11.50 18.99 16.68
C ARG A 216 -12.12 18.91 15.27
N ASP A 217 -12.63 20.02 14.73
CA ASP A 217 -13.28 20.02 13.40
C ASP A 217 -12.27 20.26 12.27
N LEU A 218 -11.08 20.77 12.60
CA LEU A 218 -10.00 21.03 11.65
C LEU A 218 -9.16 19.76 11.38
N LEU A 219 -9.03 18.88 12.38
CA LEU A 219 -8.25 17.64 12.27
C LEU A 219 -8.72 16.71 11.13
N PRO A 220 -10.01 16.32 11.05
CA PRO A 220 -10.49 15.47 9.96
C PRO A 220 -10.36 16.14 8.60
N LEU A 221 -10.54 17.46 8.54
CA LEU A 221 -10.42 18.24 7.32
C LEU A 221 -8.97 18.24 6.77
N ILE A 222 -7.98 18.38 7.66
CA ILE A 222 -6.56 18.27 7.30
C ILE A 222 -6.27 16.85 6.80
N SER A 223 -6.79 15.81 7.47
CA SER A 223 -6.62 14.42 7.01
C SER A 223 -7.15 14.24 5.60
N CYS A 224 -8.38 14.70 5.34
CA CYS A 224 -9.01 14.63 4.02
C CYS A 224 -8.20 15.38 2.96
N ALA A 225 -7.67 16.55 3.28
CA ALA A 225 -6.85 17.32 2.35
C ALA A 225 -5.56 16.58 1.99
N VAL A 226 -4.88 16.00 2.98
CA VAL A 226 -3.63 15.26 2.77
C VAL A 226 -3.86 13.97 1.97
N THR A 227 -4.91 13.20 2.28
CA THR A 227 -5.25 11.98 1.55
C THR A 227 -5.73 12.27 0.13
N MET A 228 -6.49 13.35 -0.07
CA MET A 228 -6.89 13.83 -1.40
C MET A 228 -5.67 14.18 -2.25
N ILE A 229 -4.72 14.95 -1.70
CA ILE A 229 -3.48 15.31 -2.40
C ILE A 229 -2.67 14.06 -2.76
N LEU A 230 -2.56 13.09 -1.83
CA LEU A 230 -1.91 11.80 -2.09
C LEU A 230 -2.53 11.07 -3.29
N PHE A 231 -3.87 10.96 -3.35
CA PHE A 231 -4.55 10.29 -4.46
C PHE A 231 -4.35 11.02 -5.79
N ILE A 232 -4.37 12.35 -5.79
CA ILE A 232 -4.09 13.14 -6.99
C ILE A 232 -2.67 12.85 -7.52
N PHE A 233 -1.66 12.86 -6.64
CA PHE A 233 -0.28 12.57 -7.04
C PHE A 233 -0.10 11.12 -7.50
N TYR A 234 -0.77 10.16 -6.85
CA TYR A 234 -0.75 8.76 -7.27
C TYR A 234 -1.35 8.55 -8.66
N ILE A 235 -2.52 9.15 -8.93
CA ILE A 235 -3.15 9.10 -10.26
C ILE A 235 -2.24 9.78 -11.30
N ALA A 236 -1.66 10.94 -10.97
CA ALA A 236 -0.73 11.63 -11.85
C ALA A 236 0.51 10.79 -12.17
N LEU A 237 1.07 10.08 -11.19
CA LEU A 237 2.17 9.14 -11.37
C LEU A 237 1.79 8.00 -12.32
N ALA A 238 0.67 7.32 -12.05
CA ALA A 238 0.17 6.21 -12.86
C ALA A 238 -0.07 6.65 -14.31
N MET A 239 -0.77 7.76 -14.52
CA MET A 239 -1.06 8.29 -15.86
C MET A 239 0.20 8.75 -16.60
N THR A 240 1.17 9.35 -15.90
CA THR A 240 2.45 9.77 -16.51
C THR A 240 3.24 8.55 -17.00
N VAL A 241 3.29 7.48 -16.20
CA VAL A 241 3.98 6.24 -16.59
C VAL A 241 3.24 5.57 -17.73
N TYR A 242 1.92 5.44 -17.64
CA TYR A 242 1.10 4.83 -18.69
C TYR A 242 1.26 5.52 -20.05
N THR A 243 1.28 6.86 -20.06
CA THR A 243 1.36 7.64 -21.31
C THR A 243 2.77 7.73 -21.90
N LYS A 244 3.82 7.81 -21.08
CA LYS A 244 5.20 7.96 -21.56
C LYS A 244 5.97 6.67 -21.79
N THR A 245 5.53 5.54 -21.23
CA THR A 245 6.19 4.26 -21.45
C THR A 245 6.12 3.90 -22.94
N SER A 246 7.28 3.93 -23.61
CA SER A 246 7.39 3.74 -25.05
C SER A 246 7.78 2.31 -25.43
N SER A 247 8.42 1.58 -24.51
CA SER A 247 8.89 0.20 -24.72
C SER A 247 8.83 -0.59 -23.42
N GLU A 248 8.55 -1.89 -23.54
CA GLU A 248 8.50 -2.87 -22.43
C GLU A 248 9.88 -3.17 -21.83
N ASN A 249 10.95 -2.97 -22.62
CA ASN A 249 12.32 -3.19 -22.16
C ASN A 249 12.86 -2.03 -21.32
N GLN A 250 12.07 -0.98 -21.14
CA GLN A 250 12.49 0.16 -20.34
C GLN A 250 12.31 -0.14 -18.85
N THR A 251 13.43 -0.31 -18.15
CA THR A 251 13.45 -0.60 -16.71
C THR A 251 13.78 0.63 -15.85
N SER A 252 14.28 1.69 -16.48
CA SER A 252 14.65 2.94 -15.81
C SER A 252 13.49 3.94 -15.77
N CYS A 253 13.24 4.50 -14.59
CA CYS A 253 12.23 5.53 -14.41
C CYS A 253 12.60 6.84 -15.11
N PHE A 254 11.62 7.46 -15.76
CA PHE A 254 11.76 8.82 -16.31
C PHE A 254 11.88 9.85 -15.18
N LEU A 255 12.55 10.98 -15.43
CA LEU A 255 12.67 12.06 -14.46
C LEU A 255 11.32 12.53 -13.90
N SER A 256 10.31 12.71 -14.77
CA SER A 256 8.96 13.11 -14.35
C SER A 256 8.29 12.07 -13.43
N SER A 257 8.43 10.77 -13.74
CA SER A 257 7.87 9.71 -12.90
C SER A 257 8.62 9.57 -11.57
N SER A 258 9.94 9.73 -11.55
CA SER A 258 10.72 9.68 -10.31
C SER A 258 10.37 10.83 -9.37
N VAL A 259 10.19 12.05 -9.88
CA VAL A 259 9.75 13.20 -9.09
C VAL A 259 8.35 12.96 -8.49
N LEU A 260 7.40 12.51 -9.31
CA LEU A 260 6.04 12.17 -8.85
C LEU A 260 6.04 11.02 -7.84
N MET A 261 6.91 10.03 -8.00
CA MET A 261 7.10 8.93 -7.06
C MET A 261 7.53 9.45 -5.68
N PHE A 262 8.54 10.32 -5.62
CA PHE A 262 9.00 10.90 -4.34
C PHE A 262 7.96 11.81 -3.69
N PHE A 263 7.19 12.59 -4.47
CA PHE A 263 6.06 13.35 -3.93
C PHE A 263 4.97 12.43 -3.37
N THR A 264 4.59 11.39 -4.12
CA THR A 264 3.61 10.38 -3.67
C THR A 264 4.08 9.73 -2.38
N TYR A 265 5.36 9.36 -2.32
CA TYR A 265 5.97 8.78 -1.13
C TYR A 265 6.00 9.74 0.07
N PHE A 266 6.32 11.02 -0.15
CA PHE A 266 6.24 12.06 0.87
C PHE A 266 4.82 12.17 1.44
N PHE A 267 3.81 12.30 0.59
CA PHE A 267 2.42 12.41 1.03
C PHE A 267 1.91 11.13 1.68
N LEU A 268 2.43 9.96 1.30
CA LEU A 268 2.09 8.68 1.94
C LEU A 268 2.58 8.66 3.39
N ILE A 269 3.84 8.97 3.65
CA ILE A 269 4.38 9.04 5.02
C ILE A 269 3.70 10.17 5.81
N PHE A 270 3.49 11.33 5.18
CA PHE A 270 2.82 12.46 5.81
C PHE A 270 1.38 12.13 6.19
N MET A 271 0.66 11.39 5.35
CA MET A 271 -0.69 10.90 5.64
C MET A 271 -0.70 10.02 6.90
N PHE A 272 0.23 9.07 7.03
CA PHE A 272 0.33 8.24 8.24
C PHE A 272 0.66 9.05 9.50
N CYS A 273 1.58 10.02 9.41
CA CYS A 273 1.92 10.90 10.53
C CYS A 273 0.72 11.76 10.96
N VAL A 274 -0.01 12.33 10.00
CA VAL A 274 -1.22 13.13 10.24
C VAL A 274 -2.31 12.27 10.87
N LYS A 275 -2.59 11.08 10.32
CA LYS A 275 -3.57 10.15 10.89
C LYS A 275 -3.19 9.75 12.31
N THR A 276 -1.91 9.46 12.57
CA THR A 276 -1.41 9.14 13.92
C THR A 276 -1.62 10.31 14.89
N SER A 277 -1.35 11.54 14.45
CA SER A 277 -1.62 12.75 15.23
C SER A 277 -3.10 12.88 15.57
N ILE A 278 -3.99 12.60 14.60
CA ILE A 278 -5.45 12.62 14.81
C ILE A 278 -5.88 11.53 15.79
N GLY A 279 -5.34 10.32 15.64
CA GLY A 279 -5.55 9.22 16.58
C GLY A 279 -5.14 9.60 17.99
N TYR A 280 -3.96 10.21 18.16
CA TYR A 280 -3.46 10.68 19.45
C TYR A 280 -4.39 11.71 20.10
N PHE A 281 -4.91 12.68 19.34
CA PHE A 281 -5.88 13.63 19.87
C PHE A 281 -7.22 12.99 20.25
N ASN A 282 -7.67 12.00 19.47
CA ASN A 282 -8.85 11.20 19.83
C ASN A 282 -8.60 10.39 21.12
N TYR A 283 -7.40 9.84 21.30
CA TYR A 283 -7.00 9.15 22.53
C TYR A 283 -7.05 10.06 23.75
N LEU A 284 -6.42 11.23 23.68
CA LEU A 284 -6.46 12.21 24.78
C LEU A 284 -7.90 12.62 25.15
N ARG A 285 -8.76 12.75 24.15
CA ARG A 285 -10.16 13.13 24.35
C ARG A 285 -10.98 12.03 25.01
N PHE A 286 -10.96 10.81 24.46
CA PHE A 286 -11.87 9.75 24.92
C PHE A 286 -11.34 9.01 26.15
N VAL A 287 -10.02 8.84 26.26
CA VAL A 287 -9.42 8.08 27.36
C VAL A 287 -9.11 8.96 28.55
N TYR A 288 -8.42 10.08 28.33
CA TYR A 288 -8.01 10.99 29.41
C TYR A 288 -8.99 12.13 29.66
N LEU A 289 -10.03 12.29 28.84
CA LEU A 289 -11.08 13.31 29.02
C LEU A 289 -10.52 14.75 29.04
N PHE A 290 -9.35 14.98 28.42
CA PHE A 290 -8.72 16.30 28.40
C PHE A 290 -9.49 17.28 27.48
N PRO A 291 -9.46 18.59 27.79
CA PRO A 291 -10.07 19.61 26.95
C PRO A 291 -9.47 19.62 25.53
N PRO A 292 -10.21 20.12 24.53
CA PRO A 292 -9.76 20.11 23.14
C PRO A 292 -8.38 20.78 23.00
N PRO A 293 -7.48 20.21 22.18
CA PRO A 293 -6.13 20.74 22.02
C PRO A 293 -6.18 22.17 21.46
N SER A 294 -5.29 23.03 21.93
CA SER A 294 -5.12 24.36 21.33
C SER A 294 -4.61 24.24 19.89
N TYR A 295 -4.97 25.20 19.03
CA TYR A 295 -4.47 25.26 17.64
C TYR A 295 -2.94 25.20 17.56
N ARG A 296 -2.25 25.78 18.55
CA ARG A 296 -0.78 25.73 18.65
C ARG A 296 -0.27 24.30 18.73
N ARG A 297 -0.89 23.42 19.53
CA ARG A 297 -0.48 22.02 19.65
C ARG A 297 -0.72 21.24 18.35
N LEU A 298 -1.85 21.50 17.68
CA LEU A 298 -2.14 20.90 16.38
C LEU A 298 -1.09 21.29 15.33
N PHE A 299 -0.78 22.59 15.24
CA PHE A 299 0.22 23.12 14.32
C PHE A 299 1.60 22.51 14.56
N ILE A 300 2.04 22.43 15.82
CA ILE A 300 3.31 21.80 16.19
C ILE A 300 3.36 20.34 15.73
N MET A 301 2.30 19.54 15.95
CA MET A 301 2.26 18.13 15.52
C MET A 301 2.27 17.98 13.99
N LEU A 302 1.63 18.90 13.26
CA LEU A 302 1.66 18.92 11.80
C LEU A 302 3.06 19.26 11.27
N VAL A 303 3.75 20.22 11.90
CA VAL A 303 5.14 20.57 11.59
C VAL A 303 6.07 19.39 11.86
N ILE A 304 5.93 18.70 13.00
CA ILE A 304 6.69 17.49 13.30
C ILE A 304 6.43 16.40 12.24
N SER A 305 5.16 16.18 11.88
CA SER A 305 4.77 15.21 10.84
C SER A 305 5.40 15.51 9.48
N PHE A 306 5.47 16.80 9.12
CA PHE A 306 6.11 17.26 7.90
C PHE A 306 7.62 16.97 7.92
N PHE A 307 8.31 17.29 9.02
CA PHE A 307 9.74 17.05 9.16
C PHE A 307 10.09 15.55 9.14
N ILE A 308 9.30 14.70 9.80
CA ILE A 308 9.51 13.25 9.73
C ILE A 308 9.39 12.76 8.27
N SER A 309 8.39 13.24 7.55
CA SER A 309 8.13 12.82 6.17
C SER A 309 9.22 13.29 5.20
N ILE A 310 9.69 14.54 5.32
CA ILE A 310 10.75 15.07 4.46
C ILE A 310 12.09 14.41 4.76
N THR A 311 12.42 14.13 6.03
CA THR A 311 13.65 13.42 6.39
C THR A 311 13.70 12.03 5.76
N TRP A 312 12.58 11.30 5.79
CA TRP A 312 12.51 9.94 5.24
C TRP A 312 12.61 9.93 3.71
N VAL A 313 11.98 10.89 3.04
CA VAL A 313 12.06 11.07 1.59
C VAL A 313 13.45 11.54 1.16
N ALA A 314 14.06 12.47 1.89
CA ALA A 314 15.43 12.92 1.63
C ALA A 314 16.44 11.78 1.77
N PHE A 315 16.25 10.91 2.76
CA PHE A 315 17.06 9.71 2.90
C PHE A 315 16.92 8.79 1.68
N ALA A 316 15.70 8.46 1.27
CA ALA A 316 15.45 7.64 0.07
C ALA A 316 16.02 8.29 -1.22
N ALA A 317 15.83 9.60 -1.39
CA ALA A 317 16.37 10.34 -2.54
C ALA A 317 17.91 10.37 -2.52
N GLY A 318 18.53 10.46 -1.34
CA GLY A 318 19.97 10.36 -1.15
C GLY A 318 20.53 9.03 -1.65
N PHE A 319 19.90 7.90 -1.30
CA PHE A 319 20.29 6.58 -1.84
C PHE A 319 20.07 6.47 -3.34
N ASN A 320 19.02 7.11 -3.88
CA ASN A 320 18.76 7.13 -5.32
C ASN A 320 19.82 7.89 -6.12
N SER A 321 20.56 8.82 -5.49
CA SER A 321 21.60 9.60 -6.17
C SER A 321 22.79 8.73 -6.59
N ASN A 322 23.02 7.60 -5.93
CA ASN A 322 24.07 6.66 -6.28
C ASN A 322 23.49 5.51 -7.10
N SER A 323 23.85 5.45 -8.37
CA SER A 323 23.37 4.45 -9.34
C SER A 323 23.69 3.01 -8.94
N SER A 324 24.64 2.79 -8.03
CA SER A 324 25.05 1.46 -7.56
C SER A 324 23.97 0.76 -6.73
N PHE A 325 23.08 1.51 -6.06
CA PHE A 325 22.07 0.92 -5.17
C PHE A 325 20.77 0.51 -5.89
N GLN A 326 20.52 1.00 -7.11
CA GLN A 326 19.35 0.68 -7.95
C GLN A 326 18.03 0.58 -7.15
N ILE A 327 17.70 1.64 -6.40
CA ILE A 327 16.58 1.56 -5.45
C ILE A 327 15.20 1.72 -6.11
N THR A 328 15.14 2.31 -7.31
CA THR A 328 13.93 2.54 -8.09
C THR A 328 13.90 1.67 -9.33
N GLN A 329 12.71 1.24 -9.72
CA GLN A 329 12.46 0.45 -10.92
C GLN A 329 11.17 0.92 -11.59
N LEU A 330 11.22 0.99 -12.92
CA LEU A 330 10.02 1.20 -13.73
C LEU A 330 9.30 -0.14 -13.89
N TYR A 331 8.02 -0.18 -13.51
CA TYR A 331 7.11 -1.26 -13.87
C TYR A 331 6.33 -0.79 -15.12
N PRO A 332 6.67 -1.31 -16.32
CA PRO A 332 6.13 -0.82 -17.59
C PRO A 332 4.60 -0.77 -17.59
N TYR A 333 4.05 0.33 -18.11
CA TYR A 333 2.61 0.61 -18.19
C TYR A 333 1.84 0.61 -16.86
N LYS A 334 2.52 0.49 -15.70
CA LYS A 334 1.91 0.50 -14.38
C LYS A 334 2.35 1.70 -13.55
N LEU A 335 3.60 1.70 -13.09
CA LEU A 335 4.11 2.70 -12.15
C LEU A 335 5.64 2.69 -12.08
N CYS A 336 6.24 3.82 -11.69
CA CYS A 336 7.62 3.88 -11.25
C CYS A 336 7.63 3.84 -9.73
N TRP A 337 8.34 2.87 -9.13
CA TRP A 337 8.39 2.74 -7.67
C TRP A 337 9.67 2.09 -7.18
N PHE A 338 9.78 1.92 -5.87
CA PHE A 338 10.88 1.18 -5.26
C PHE A 338 10.94 -0.28 -5.73
N THR A 339 12.14 -0.85 -5.80
CA THR A 339 12.33 -2.28 -6.05
C THR A 339 11.77 -3.11 -4.89
N ARG A 340 11.36 -4.36 -5.15
CA ARG A 340 10.71 -5.23 -4.14
C ARG A 340 11.50 -5.35 -2.83
N ARG A 341 12.83 -5.44 -2.89
CA ARG A 341 13.70 -5.51 -1.70
C ARG A 341 13.71 -4.20 -0.91
N VAL A 342 13.66 -3.06 -1.59
CA VAL A 342 13.72 -1.72 -1.00
C VAL A 342 12.38 -1.33 -0.37
N ILE A 343 11.26 -1.79 -0.92
CA ILE A 343 9.91 -1.58 -0.36
C ILE A 343 9.85 -2.05 1.10
N TYR A 344 10.53 -3.13 1.46
CA TYR A 344 10.54 -3.62 2.84
C TYR A 344 11.11 -2.58 3.82
N TYR A 345 12.30 -2.05 3.53
CA TYR A 345 13.01 -1.14 4.42
C TYR A 345 12.41 0.27 4.43
N PHE A 346 12.10 0.82 3.25
CA PHE A 346 11.71 2.21 3.11
C PHE A 346 10.20 2.42 3.25
N LEU A 347 9.37 1.41 2.98
CA LEU A 347 7.91 1.55 3.09
C LEU A 347 7.34 0.72 4.22
N THR A 348 7.62 -0.59 4.24
CA THR A 348 6.91 -1.53 5.12
C THR A 348 7.23 -1.32 6.59
N ILE A 349 8.50 -1.17 6.96
CA ILE A 349 8.92 -0.91 8.35
C ILE A 349 8.33 0.40 8.91
N PRO A 350 8.52 1.58 8.28
CA PRO A 350 8.02 2.85 8.83
C PRO A 350 6.50 2.90 8.85
N VAL A 351 5.83 2.43 7.79
CA VAL A 351 4.36 2.36 7.76
C VAL A 351 3.84 1.38 8.79
N GLY A 352 4.49 0.21 8.93
CA GLY A 352 4.15 -0.79 9.95
C GLY A 352 4.22 -0.22 11.37
N LEU A 353 5.25 0.56 11.68
CA LEU A 353 5.37 1.24 12.98
C LEU A 353 4.19 2.20 13.23
N PHE A 354 3.83 3.04 12.27
CA PHE A 354 2.67 3.93 12.40
C PHE A 354 1.35 3.16 12.51
N LEU A 355 1.19 2.07 11.76
CA LEU A 355 0.00 1.22 11.84
C LEU A 355 -0.15 0.58 13.22
N LEU A 356 0.93 0.05 13.80
CA LEU A 356 0.91 -0.52 15.14
C LEU A 356 0.49 0.51 16.19
N ILE A 357 1.04 1.73 16.12
CA ILE A 357 0.65 2.84 17.01
C ILE A 357 -0.84 3.17 16.84
N ASN A 358 -1.32 3.28 15.60
CA ASN A 358 -2.72 3.59 15.30
C ASN A 358 -3.67 2.50 15.80
N ILE A 359 -3.31 1.22 15.65
CA ILE A 359 -4.10 0.08 16.14
C ILE A 359 -4.17 0.12 17.67
N PHE A 360 -3.04 0.34 18.34
CA PHE A 360 -3.03 0.45 19.81
C PHE A 360 -3.95 1.58 20.29
N ILE A 361 -3.84 2.76 19.69
CA ILE A 361 -4.70 3.92 20.00
C ILE A 361 -6.18 3.56 19.77
N PHE A 362 -6.50 2.96 18.63
CA PHE A 362 -7.87 2.61 18.27
C PHE A 362 -8.47 1.61 19.25
N ILE A 363 -7.71 0.58 19.67
CA ILE A 363 -8.16 -0.41 20.66
C ILE A 363 -8.48 0.29 21.99
N ARG A 364 -7.60 1.17 22.48
CA ARG A 364 -7.82 1.88 23.75
C ARG A 364 -9.04 2.79 23.70
N VAL A 365 -9.20 3.54 22.61
CA VAL A 365 -10.36 4.43 22.41
C VAL A 365 -11.64 3.60 22.34
N SER A 366 -11.64 2.51 21.57
CA SER A 366 -12.79 1.61 21.43
C SER A 366 -13.20 0.99 22.75
N GLN A 367 -12.25 0.46 23.53
CA GLN A 367 -12.50 -0.11 24.86
C GLN A 367 -13.19 0.90 25.79
N ARG A 368 -12.67 2.13 25.83
CA ARG A 368 -13.22 3.19 26.68
C ARG A 368 -14.64 3.57 26.26
N ILE A 369 -14.87 3.70 24.96
CA ILE A 369 -16.17 4.04 24.38
C ILE A 369 -17.19 2.94 24.67
N ILE A 370 -16.84 1.67 24.44
CA ILE A 370 -17.74 0.53 24.68
C ILE A 370 -18.10 0.43 26.16
N ASN A 371 -17.11 0.53 27.06
CA ASN A 371 -17.35 0.49 28.50
C ASN A 371 -18.26 1.64 28.97
N HIS A 372 -18.11 2.83 28.39
CA HIS A 372 -18.99 3.96 28.70
C HIS A 372 -20.44 3.68 28.27
N VAL A 373 -20.65 3.11 27.09
CA VAL A 373 -22.00 2.77 26.60
C VAL A 373 -22.63 1.65 27.43
N LEU A 374 -21.86 0.62 27.81
CA LEU A 374 -22.35 -0.49 28.63
C LEU A 374 -22.81 -0.04 30.03
N ASN A 375 -22.18 1.00 30.58
CA ASN A 375 -22.51 1.53 31.90
C ASN A 375 -23.67 2.54 31.89
N ALA A 376 -24.31 2.82 30.73
CA ALA A 376 -25.42 3.75 30.63
C ALA A 376 -26.77 3.14 31.06
N THR A 377 -27.56 3.91 31.82
CA THR A 377 -28.62 3.44 32.74
C THR A 377 -29.96 2.98 32.11
N SER A 378 -30.17 3.03 30.78
CA SER A 378 -31.49 2.72 30.18
C SER A 378 -31.47 1.75 28.98
N ARG A 379 -31.98 0.52 29.18
CA ARG A 379 -31.92 -0.64 28.26
C ARG A 379 -32.33 -0.36 26.80
N HIS A 380 -33.40 0.40 26.56
CA HIS A 380 -33.89 0.71 25.20
C HIS A 380 -33.06 1.81 24.50
N GLN A 381 -32.53 2.77 25.26
CA GLN A 381 -31.66 3.81 24.71
C GLN A 381 -30.24 3.28 24.46
N THR A 382 -29.81 2.26 25.20
CA THR A 382 -28.49 1.62 25.08
C THR A 382 -28.30 0.91 23.74
N TYR A 383 -29.31 0.21 23.20
CA TYR A 383 -29.18 -0.51 21.91
C TYR A 383 -28.99 0.42 20.72
N GLU A 384 -29.85 1.44 20.57
CA GLU A 384 -29.75 2.42 19.49
C GLU A 384 -28.48 3.27 19.58
N ARG A 385 -28.03 3.61 20.81
CA ARG A 385 -26.73 4.27 21.03
C ARG A 385 -25.56 3.36 20.67
N MET A 386 -25.59 2.09 21.09
CA MET A 386 -24.54 1.12 20.79
C MET A 386 -24.40 0.87 19.28
N LYS A 387 -25.52 0.70 18.56
CA LYS A 387 -25.51 0.54 17.10
C LYS A 387 -24.82 1.71 16.38
N ARG A 388 -25.16 2.94 16.77
CA ARG A 388 -24.54 4.16 16.21
C ARG A 388 -23.06 4.27 16.57
N CYS A 389 -22.72 3.92 17.80
CA CYS A 389 -21.36 3.93 18.29
C CYS A 389 -20.47 2.92 17.55
N VAL A 390 -20.94 1.69 17.36
CA VAL A 390 -20.25 0.65 16.57
C VAL A 390 -20.09 1.09 15.13
N LEU A 391 -21.10 1.70 14.52
CA LEU A 391 -21.00 2.22 13.15
C LEU A 391 -19.93 3.32 13.04
N ILE A 392 -19.87 4.25 13.99
CA ILE A 392 -18.83 5.29 14.04
C ILE A 392 -17.44 4.67 14.22
N LEU A 393 -17.29 3.67 15.09
CA LEU A 393 -16.02 2.97 15.30
C LEU A 393 -15.56 2.23 14.04
N LEU A 394 -16.47 1.53 13.35
CA LEU A 394 -16.18 0.82 12.11
C LEU A 394 -15.74 1.79 11.00
N LEU A 395 -16.48 2.88 10.81
CA LEU A 395 -16.13 3.90 9.81
C LEU A 395 -14.82 4.60 10.17
N SER A 396 -14.60 4.92 11.44
CA SER A 396 -13.33 5.51 11.91
C SER A 396 -12.16 4.56 11.70
N CYS A 397 -12.36 3.25 11.88
CA CYS A 397 -11.36 2.22 11.65
C CYS A 397 -10.95 2.16 10.17
N ALA A 398 -11.95 2.15 9.27
CA ALA A 398 -11.73 2.19 7.83
C ALA A 398 -10.91 3.42 7.42
N THR A 399 -11.20 4.58 8.01
CA THR A 399 -10.54 5.84 7.66
C THR A 399 -9.17 6.03 8.32
N GLN A 400 -8.93 5.39 9.47
CA GLN A 400 -7.64 5.45 10.18
C GLN A 400 -6.54 4.63 9.50
N GLY A 401 -6.88 3.88 8.45
CA GLY A 401 -5.92 3.18 7.60
C GLY A 401 -5.79 1.69 7.88
N ILE A 402 -6.82 1.02 8.41
CA ILE A 402 -6.79 -0.44 8.57
C ILE A 402 -6.64 -1.17 7.22
N GLY A 403 -7.12 -0.57 6.13
CA GLY A 403 -6.92 -1.08 4.76
C GLY A 403 -5.44 -1.20 4.38
N TRP A 404 -4.53 -0.49 5.05
CA TRP A 404 -3.10 -0.60 4.79
C TRP A 404 -2.46 -1.85 5.41
N LEU A 405 -3.15 -2.56 6.31
CA LEU A 405 -2.68 -3.85 6.81
C LEU A 405 -2.49 -4.85 5.67
N PHE A 406 -3.35 -4.81 4.64
CA PHE A 406 -3.24 -5.71 3.49
C PHE A 406 -2.00 -5.44 2.63
N GLY A 407 -1.43 -4.23 2.67
CA GLY A 407 -0.28 -3.79 1.87
C GLY A 407 0.97 -4.65 2.09
N PRO A 408 1.50 -4.77 3.31
CA PRO A 408 2.64 -5.63 3.61
C PRO A 408 2.38 -7.10 3.26
N PHE A 409 1.19 -7.64 3.56
CA PHE A 409 0.88 -9.05 3.29
C PHE A 409 0.88 -9.39 1.79
N LEU A 410 0.55 -8.44 0.91
CA LEU A 410 0.68 -8.60 -0.55
C LEU A 410 2.11 -8.97 -0.98
N THR A 411 3.13 -8.50 -0.25
CA THR A 411 4.53 -8.76 -0.63
C THR A 411 5.02 -10.17 -0.24
N PHE A 412 4.35 -10.81 0.72
CA PHE A 412 4.70 -12.13 1.27
C PHE A 412 3.74 -13.25 0.83
N ALA A 413 2.57 -12.91 0.29
CA ALA A 413 1.55 -13.87 -0.11
C ALA A 413 1.85 -14.55 -1.46
N ASN A 414 1.39 -15.79 -1.61
CA ASN A 414 1.35 -16.51 -2.89
C ASN A 414 0.42 -15.81 -3.89
N GLU A 415 0.60 -16.02 -5.20
CA GLU A 415 -0.09 -15.25 -6.26
C GLU A 415 -1.61 -15.18 -6.11
N ASP A 416 -2.29 -16.30 -5.86
CA ASP A 416 -3.74 -16.33 -5.66
C ASP A 416 -4.19 -15.53 -4.44
N THR A 417 -3.45 -15.65 -3.34
CA THR A 417 -3.73 -14.94 -2.09
C THR A 417 -3.44 -13.45 -2.25
N ALA A 418 -2.36 -13.09 -2.94
CA ALA A 418 -2.02 -11.71 -3.26
C ALA A 418 -3.10 -11.05 -4.13
N ASN A 419 -3.68 -11.78 -5.10
CA ASN A 419 -4.77 -11.27 -5.92
C ASN A 419 -6.02 -10.92 -5.08
N VAL A 420 -6.42 -11.80 -4.16
CA VAL A 420 -7.56 -11.56 -3.26
C VAL A 420 -7.28 -10.40 -2.30
N LEU A 421 -6.11 -10.39 -1.65
CA LEU A 421 -5.69 -9.32 -0.75
C LEU A 421 -5.58 -7.97 -1.48
N GLY A 422 -5.24 -7.98 -2.75
CA GLY A 422 -5.18 -6.79 -3.62
C GLY A 422 -6.55 -6.12 -3.77
N TRP A 423 -7.61 -6.92 -4.00
CA TRP A 423 -8.97 -6.40 -4.04
C TRP A 423 -9.42 -5.77 -2.72
N PHE A 424 -9.12 -6.42 -1.58
CA PHE A 424 -9.40 -5.83 -0.28
C PHE A 424 -8.63 -4.51 -0.09
N PHE A 425 -7.35 -4.48 -0.40
CA PHE A 425 -6.53 -3.28 -0.33
C PHE A 425 -7.13 -2.14 -1.17
N ILE A 426 -7.54 -2.42 -2.40
CA ILE A 426 -8.12 -1.43 -3.33
C ILE A 426 -9.49 -0.95 -2.84
N ILE A 427 -10.36 -1.83 -2.35
CA ILE A 427 -11.69 -1.43 -1.86
C ILE A 427 -11.57 -0.55 -0.61
N PHE A 428 -10.77 -0.96 0.38
CA PHE A 428 -10.65 -0.21 1.62
C PHE A 428 -9.94 1.13 1.43
N ASN A 429 -8.81 1.16 0.73
CA ASN A 429 -8.03 2.38 0.54
C ASN A 429 -8.58 3.24 -0.61
N GLY A 430 -9.00 2.63 -1.71
CA GLY A 430 -9.57 3.34 -2.86
C GLY A 430 -10.86 4.06 -2.50
N LEU A 431 -11.72 3.49 -1.64
CA LEU A 431 -12.98 4.11 -1.17
C LEU A 431 -12.84 4.88 0.15
N GLU A 432 -11.62 5.25 0.56
CA GLU A 432 -11.41 5.98 1.82
C GLU A 432 -12.25 7.25 1.95
N GLY A 433 -12.42 7.99 0.85
CA GLY A 433 -13.26 9.20 0.82
C GLY A 433 -14.74 8.91 1.04
N LEU A 434 -15.24 7.76 0.57
CA LEU A 434 -16.61 7.33 0.80
C LEU A 434 -16.84 7.01 2.29
N TRP A 435 -15.91 6.28 2.93
CA TRP A 435 -15.98 6.01 4.37
C TRP A 435 -15.96 7.31 5.17
N MET A 436 -15.12 8.27 4.76
CA MET A 436 -15.02 9.58 5.40
C MET A 436 -16.29 10.44 5.26
N ILE A 437 -16.95 10.47 4.10
CA ILE A 437 -18.18 11.27 3.94
C ILE A 437 -19.34 10.68 4.73
N LEU A 438 -19.44 9.35 4.79
CA LEU A 438 -20.43 8.67 5.63
C LEU A 438 -20.20 8.98 7.11
N LEU A 439 -18.95 8.87 7.57
CA LEU A 439 -18.57 9.24 8.94
C LEU A 439 -18.89 10.71 9.24
N TYR A 440 -18.58 11.60 8.30
CA TYR A 440 -18.84 13.02 8.40
C TYR A 440 -20.34 13.34 8.55
N ILE A 441 -21.19 12.74 7.71
CA ILE A 441 -22.65 12.91 7.76
C ILE A 441 -23.20 12.43 9.10
N ILE A 442 -22.78 11.25 9.57
CA ILE A 442 -23.24 10.67 10.83
C ILE A 442 -22.87 11.57 12.00
N ILE A 443 -21.59 11.97 12.12
CA ILE A 443 -21.13 12.87 13.20
C ILE A 443 -21.86 14.21 13.15
N ARG A 444 -22.09 14.76 11.95
CA ARG A 444 -22.78 16.03 11.78
C ARG A 444 -24.24 15.96 12.19
N SER A 445 -24.94 14.89 11.80
CA SER A 445 -26.36 14.68 12.15
C SER A 445 -26.55 14.67 13.68
N GLN A 446 -25.67 13.96 14.40
CA GLN A 446 -25.68 13.91 15.87
C GLN A 446 -25.51 15.30 16.47
N ARG A 447 -24.55 16.09 15.96
CA ARG A 447 -24.31 17.44 16.46
C ARG A 447 -25.51 18.37 16.24
N MET A 448 -26.21 18.23 15.12
CA MET A 448 -27.41 19.03 14.86
C MET A 448 -28.57 18.66 15.79
N ASP A 449 -28.75 17.37 16.08
CA ASP A 449 -29.77 16.90 17.01
C ASP A 449 -29.51 17.39 18.44
N GLU A 450 -28.26 17.37 18.89
CA GLU A 450 -27.86 17.94 20.18
C GLU A 450 -28.10 19.44 20.24
N GLN A 451 -27.70 20.19 19.21
CA GLN A 451 -27.94 21.64 19.16
C GLN A 451 -29.43 21.96 19.25
N LYS A 452 -30.27 21.22 18.52
CA LYS A 452 -31.74 21.37 18.61
C LYS A 452 -32.26 21.09 20.02
N ARG A 453 -31.76 20.04 20.70
CA ARG A 453 -32.14 19.72 22.09
C ARG A 453 -31.73 20.81 23.08
N VAL A 454 -30.52 21.35 22.96
CA VAL A 454 -30.03 22.42 23.84
C VAL A 454 -30.82 23.72 23.62
N VAL A 455 -31.11 24.06 22.37
CA VAL A 455 -31.96 25.23 22.05
C VAL A 455 -33.37 25.04 22.63
N ALA A 456 -34.00 23.88 22.43
CA ALA A 456 -35.32 23.58 22.99
C ALA A 456 -35.32 23.62 24.53
N ALA A 457 -34.29 23.08 25.19
CA ALA A 457 -34.16 23.15 26.64
C ALA A 457 -34.03 24.59 27.13
N ARG A 458 -33.23 25.43 26.44
CA ARG A 458 -33.05 26.85 26.79
C ARG A 458 -34.34 27.64 26.60
N GLU A 459 -35.13 27.34 25.57
CA GLU A 459 -36.44 27.95 25.34
C GLU A 459 -37.45 27.55 26.42
N LEU A 460 -37.45 26.27 26.84
CA LEU A 460 -38.28 25.81 27.96
C LEU A 460 -37.91 26.47 29.29
N THR A 461 -36.63 26.69 29.57
CA THR A 461 -36.19 27.39 30.79
C THR A 461 -36.60 28.86 30.76
N LYS A 462 -36.41 29.57 29.64
CA LYS A 462 -36.88 30.96 29.46
C LYS A 462 -38.39 31.10 29.62
N SER A 463 -39.16 30.13 29.10
CA SER A 463 -40.62 30.07 29.24
C SER A 463 -41.05 29.93 30.71
N LYS A 464 -40.34 29.11 31.51
CA LYS A 464 -40.62 28.94 32.94
C LYS A 464 -40.27 30.18 33.76
N GLU A 465 -39.15 30.83 33.48
CA GLU A 465 -38.79 32.09 34.13
C GLU A 465 -39.83 33.18 33.86
N SER A 466 -40.25 33.36 32.60
CA SER A 466 -41.30 34.33 32.22
C SER A 466 -42.65 34.07 32.90
N LYS A 467 -43.06 32.80 33.08
CA LYS A 467 -44.28 32.45 33.82
C LYS A 467 -44.13 32.73 35.32
N SER A 468 -42.96 32.47 35.91
CA SER A 468 -42.68 32.76 37.32
C SER A 468 -42.79 34.26 37.63
N THR A 469 -42.24 35.14 36.77
CA THR A 469 -42.32 36.60 36.99
C THR A 469 -43.76 37.12 36.86
N SER A 470 -44.58 36.52 35.98
CA SER A 470 -46.01 36.89 35.85
C SER A 470 -46.86 36.48 37.05
N LEU A 471 -46.51 35.39 37.75
CA LEU A 471 -47.19 34.94 38.96
C LEU A 471 -46.81 35.80 40.18
N THR A 472 -45.57 36.28 40.27
CA THR A 472 -45.16 37.23 41.32
C THR A 472 -45.83 38.60 41.14
N HIS A 473 -45.97 39.08 39.90
CA HIS A 473 -46.63 40.34 39.60
C HIS A 473 -48.16 40.29 39.79
N LYS A 474 -48.76 39.09 39.72
CA LYS A 474 -50.18 38.86 40.02
C LYS A 474 -50.43 38.76 41.53
N LYS A 475 -49.51 38.17 42.29
CA LYS A 475 -49.56 38.15 43.77
C LYS A 475 -49.42 39.53 44.39
N SER A 476 -48.54 40.39 43.86
CA SER A 476 -48.44 41.78 44.34
C SER A 476 -49.68 42.63 44.03
N PHE A 477 -50.44 42.27 42.99
CA PHE A 477 -51.71 42.95 42.65
C PHE A 477 -52.93 42.39 43.41
N GLU A 478 -52.80 41.19 44.01
CA GLU A 478 -53.80 40.61 44.92
C GLU A 478 -53.59 41.04 46.37
N GLU A 479 -52.34 41.28 46.81
CA GLU A 479 -52.05 41.84 48.16
C GLU A 479 -52.40 43.33 48.28
N ASP A 480 -52.30 44.13 47.20
CA ASP A 480 -52.73 45.54 47.23
C ASP A 480 -54.27 45.72 47.22
N ASN A 481 -55.03 44.75 46.69
CA ASN A 481 -56.50 44.79 46.69
C ASN A 481 -57.13 44.28 48.01
N GLU A 482 -56.40 43.53 48.83
CA GLU A 482 -56.88 43.12 50.17
C GLU A 482 -56.59 44.17 51.26
N GLN A 483 -55.80 45.20 50.95
CA GLN A 483 -55.41 46.25 51.89
C GLN A 483 -56.24 47.54 51.74
N GLU A 484 -56.96 47.73 50.64
CA GLU A 484 -57.87 48.86 50.43
C GLU A 484 -59.25 48.64 51.10
N ASP A 485 -59.68 47.39 51.29
CA ASP A 485 -60.99 47.04 51.88
C ASP A 485 -61.00 46.90 53.43
N ARG A 486 -59.84 47.12 54.08
CA ARG A 486 -59.72 47.13 55.57
C ARG A 486 -59.46 48.50 56.19
N SER A 487 -59.49 49.57 55.40
CA SER A 487 -59.24 50.94 55.91
C SER A 487 -60.51 51.68 56.38
N ILE A 488 -61.70 51.05 56.30
CA ILE A 488 -62.96 51.59 56.84
C ILE A 488 -63.44 50.75 58.04
N THR A 489 -62.56 50.47 59.01
CA THR A 489 -63.04 50.20 60.37
C THR A 489 -61.94 50.39 61.40
N ARG A 490 -62.23 51.26 62.38
CA ARG A 490 -61.57 51.46 63.68
C ARG A 490 -60.46 52.52 63.75
N ASP A 491 -60.93 53.75 63.83
CA ASP A 491 -60.66 54.57 65.01
C ASP A 491 -60.92 53.76 66.30
N THR A 492 -59.88 53.31 67.00
CA THR A 492 -59.85 53.27 68.48
C THR A 492 -58.45 52.89 69.00
N GLU A 493 -57.98 53.67 69.97
CA GLU A 493 -57.01 53.31 71.02
C GLU A 493 -55.51 53.15 70.65
N VAL A 494 -54.60 54.06 71.04
CA VAL A 494 -54.11 54.45 72.39
C VAL A 494 -52.77 53.77 72.76
N LYS A 495 -51.79 54.64 73.05
CA LYS A 495 -50.65 54.53 74.00
C LYS A 495 -49.42 53.66 73.71
N TYR A 496 -48.28 54.37 73.79
CA TYR A 496 -47.00 54.03 74.45
C TYR A 496 -46.16 52.92 73.76
N ARG A 497 -44.82 53.00 73.64
CA ARG A 497 -43.82 53.58 74.55
C ARG A 497 -42.48 53.73 73.82
N ASN A 498 -41.76 54.79 74.17
CA ASN A 498 -40.36 55.05 73.82
C ASN A 498 -39.37 54.05 74.43
N THR A 499 -38.15 54.12 73.88
CA THR A 499 -36.82 53.97 74.51
C THR A 499 -36.22 52.57 74.55
N GLN A 500 -35.14 52.34 73.80
CA GLN A 500 -33.80 52.28 74.41
C GLN A 500 -32.68 52.44 73.35
N LYS A 501 -31.67 53.18 73.77
CA LYS A 501 -30.56 53.77 73.02
C LYS A 501 -29.30 52.91 73.19
N GLU A 502 -28.51 52.83 72.12
CA GLU A 502 -27.03 52.86 72.05
C GLU A 502 -26.18 52.18 73.12
N THR A 503 -25.32 51.25 72.70
CA THR A 503 -23.83 51.27 72.79
C THR A 503 -23.32 49.97 72.15
N SER A 504 -22.26 49.88 71.35
CA SER A 504 -21.02 50.65 71.28
C SER A 504 -20.36 50.49 69.89
N ARG A 505 -19.77 51.60 69.43
CA ARG A 505 -18.79 51.71 68.33
C ARG A 505 -17.50 50.96 68.66
N SER A 506 -16.80 50.42 67.65
CA SER A 506 -15.51 50.98 67.20
C SER A 506 -14.94 50.26 65.98
N SER A 507 -14.53 51.07 65.00
CA SER A 507 -13.37 50.91 64.11
C SER A 507 -13.54 50.20 62.77
N ASP A 508 -14.04 50.99 61.81
CA ASP A 508 -13.30 51.58 60.67
C ASP A 508 -12.75 50.71 59.53
N ASP A 509 -13.42 50.92 58.38
CA ASP A 509 -12.87 51.41 57.10
C ASP A 509 -11.90 50.54 56.28
N LEU A 510 -12.39 49.98 55.16
CA LEU A 510 -12.29 50.56 53.81
C LEU A 510 -12.74 49.58 52.71
N ARG A 511 -13.58 50.11 51.80
CA ARG A 511 -13.78 49.77 50.36
C ARG A 511 -13.26 48.41 49.85
N ASP A 512 -14.12 47.62 49.22
CA ASP A 512 -14.32 47.70 47.75
C ASP A 512 -15.42 46.76 47.24
N ASN A 513 -16.00 47.13 46.10
CA ASN A 513 -16.96 46.36 45.31
C ASN A 513 -16.46 44.95 44.95
N SER A 514 -17.31 43.93 45.12
CA SER A 514 -17.18 42.70 44.32
C SER A 514 -18.48 41.89 44.33
N ILE A 515 -19.31 42.18 43.32
CA ILE A 515 -20.23 41.23 42.70
C ILE A 515 -19.46 39.95 42.40
N ARG A 516 -19.77 38.84 43.09
CA ARG A 516 -19.28 37.51 42.71
C ARG A 516 -20.45 36.69 42.19
N ASN A 517 -20.58 36.72 40.87
CA ASN A 517 -21.31 35.74 40.07
C ASN A 517 -20.91 34.32 40.52
N SER A 518 -21.90 33.55 40.93
CA SER A 518 -21.83 32.10 40.96
C SER A 518 -21.59 31.60 39.55
N HIS A 519 -20.37 31.13 39.28
CA HIS A 519 -20.03 30.32 38.13
C HIS A 519 -20.94 29.09 38.11
N VAL A 520 -21.88 29.08 37.17
CA VAL A 520 -22.53 27.85 36.70
C VAL A 520 -21.44 27.09 35.95
N GLU A 521 -20.92 26.05 36.57
CA GLU A 521 -20.08 25.05 35.90
C GLU A 521 -20.90 24.38 34.80
N ASP A 522 -20.60 24.74 33.56
CA ASP A 522 -21.03 24.04 32.34
C ASP A 522 -20.45 22.61 32.36
N ASN A 523 -21.16 21.70 33.02
CA ASN A 523 -21.02 20.26 32.86
C ASN A 523 -21.47 19.85 31.44
N THR A 524 -20.64 20.14 30.44
CA THR A 524 -20.83 19.81 29.03
C THR A 524 -20.20 18.46 28.63
N PHE A 525 -20.01 17.56 29.59
CA PHE A 525 -19.20 16.34 29.40
C PHE A 525 -19.97 15.05 29.02
N THR A 526 -21.29 15.06 28.79
CA THR A 526 -22.07 13.79 28.77
C THR A 526 -22.91 13.50 27.53
N SER A 527 -22.52 13.94 26.32
CA SER A 527 -23.34 13.64 25.10
C SER A 527 -22.62 12.96 23.93
N TYR A 528 -21.32 12.67 24.03
CA TYR A 528 -20.62 11.98 22.93
C TYR A 528 -20.66 10.45 23.09
N CYS A 529 -21.86 9.86 23.14
CA CYS A 529 -22.22 8.46 22.77
C CYS A 529 -23.73 8.20 23.00
#